data_AF-A0A538TT57-F1
#
_entry.id   AF-A0A538TT57-F1
#
_cell.length_a   1.000
_cell.length_b   1.000
_cell.length_c   1.000
_cell.angle_alpha   90.00
_cell.angle_beta   90.00
_cell.angle_gamma   90.00
#
_symmetry.space_group_name_H-M   'P 1'
#
loop_
_entity.id
_entity.type
_entity.pdbx_description
1 polymer ?
#
loop_
_entity_poly.entity_id
_entity_poly.type
_entity_poly.pdbx_seq_one_letter_code
_entity_poly.pdbx_strand_id
1 'polypeptide(L)'
;MKMSRIGIAGALVVSLAIVAVSFAQEKAATPAAKPAAPAAKATSPAAKPATPAAAKPAKPAAAKTAAAKPEAKATSAAPKSGPGSVIGEVIDPACWVINGAKGEAHKECAIACAKAGQTLAILERKTNKVYILASERPGEDPNKGLIDYVGQAVLAKGKIYSRGGLLAIQVASVEPAPKVGAK
;
A
#
# COMPACT_ATOMS: atom_id res chain seq x y z
N MET A 1 -32.30 -42.28 -56.00
CA MET A 1 -31.89 -43.54 -55.34
C MET A 1 -31.31 -43.21 -53.98
N LYS A 2 -31.72 -43.97 -52.93
CA LYS A 2 -31.30 -43.94 -51.50
C LYS A 2 -31.74 -42.68 -50.72
N MET A 3 -32.91 -42.67 -50.08
CA MET A 3 -33.27 -43.27 -48.78
C MET A 3 -32.22 -43.04 -47.66
N SER A 4 -32.56 -42.26 -46.64
CA SER A 4 -32.95 -42.85 -45.34
C SER A 4 -33.53 -41.79 -44.39
N ARG A 5 -34.66 -42.16 -43.76
CA ARG A 5 -35.32 -41.47 -42.65
C ARG A 5 -34.92 -42.20 -41.36
N ILE A 6 -34.50 -41.48 -40.33
CA ILE A 6 -34.58 -41.77 -38.88
C ILE A 6 -34.35 -40.39 -38.22
N GLY A 7 -35.20 -39.76 -37.42
CA GLY A 7 -36.34 -40.22 -36.66
C GLY A 7 -35.94 -40.67 -35.25
N ILE A 8 -35.58 -39.76 -34.34
CA ILE A 8 -35.84 -39.89 -32.89
C ILE A 8 -36.08 -38.47 -32.32
N ALA A 9 -37.32 -38.25 -31.90
CA ALA A 9 -37.75 -37.23 -30.98
C ALA A 9 -37.21 -37.57 -29.57
N GLY A 10 -36.76 -36.57 -28.82
CA GLY A 10 -36.25 -36.76 -27.47
C GLY A 10 -36.02 -35.43 -26.77
N ALA A 11 -37.09 -34.67 -26.57
CA ALA A 11 -37.11 -33.50 -25.71
C ALA A 11 -36.85 -33.95 -24.26
N LEU A 12 -35.63 -33.76 -23.77
CA LEU A 12 -35.31 -33.90 -22.34
C LEU A 12 -35.32 -32.50 -21.71
N VAL A 13 -36.53 -32.06 -21.36
CA VAL A 13 -36.76 -30.92 -20.48
C VAL A 13 -36.35 -31.38 -19.07
N VAL A 14 -35.12 -31.08 -18.66
CA VAL A 14 -34.68 -31.31 -17.28
C VAL A 14 -34.98 -30.06 -16.46
N SER A 15 -35.87 -30.29 -15.52
CA SER A 15 -36.57 -29.33 -14.68
C SER A 15 -35.66 -28.40 -13.89
N LEU A 16 -36.08 -27.14 -13.93
CA LEU A 16 -35.75 -26.07 -13.00
C LEU A 16 -36.22 -26.46 -11.59
N ALA A 17 -35.29 -26.69 -10.66
CA ALA A 17 -35.59 -26.84 -9.23
C ALA A 17 -34.87 -25.71 -8.46
N ILE A 18 -35.59 -24.60 -8.31
CA ILE A 18 -35.26 -23.49 -7.41
C ILE A 18 -35.55 -23.99 -5.99
N VAL A 19 -34.52 -24.29 -5.21
CA VAL A 19 -34.65 -24.55 -3.77
C VAL A 19 -34.51 -23.20 -3.06
N ALA A 20 -35.65 -22.56 -2.81
CA ALA A 20 -35.76 -21.44 -1.90
C ALA A 20 -35.68 -21.97 -0.45
N VAL A 21 -34.56 -21.74 0.23
CA VAL A 21 -34.46 -21.91 1.69
C VAL A 21 -34.69 -20.55 2.33
N SER A 22 -35.96 -20.25 2.61
CA SER A 22 -36.36 -19.24 3.57
C SER A 22 -36.74 -19.95 4.86
N PHE A 23 -35.81 -19.99 5.83
CA PHE A 23 -36.14 -20.30 7.22
C PHE A 23 -35.81 -19.11 8.10
N ALA A 24 -36.91 -18.47 8.52
CA ALA A 24 -37.17 -17.86 9.80
C ALA A 24 -35.97 -17.38 10.65
N GLN A 25 -35.96 -16.05 10.78
CA GLN A 25 -35.52 -15.30 11.96
C GLN A 25 -36.02 -15.94 13.26
N GLU A 26 -35.11 -16.21 14.20
CA GLU A 26 -35.44 -16.30 15.62
C GLU A 26 -35.09 -14.96 16.27
N LYS A 27 -36.12 -14.32 16.80
CA LYS A 27 -36.13 -13.03 17.50
C LYS A 27 -36.09 -13.33 19.00
N ALA A 28 -34.99 -13.01 19.67
CA ALA A 28 -34.92 -12.97 21.13
C ALA A 28 -34.74 -11.51 21.59
N ALA A 29 -35.39 -11.20 22.70
CA ALA A 29 -35.92 -9.90 23.07
C ALA A 29 -34.89 -8.88 23.61
N THR A 30 -35.20 -7.61 23.37
CA THR A 30 -34.70 -6.44 24.11
C THR A 30 -35.29 -6.41 25.53
N PRO A 31 -34.65 -5.72 26.47
CA PRO A 31 -35.25 -4.47 26.93
C PRO A 31 -34.29 -3.28 26.87
N ALA A 32 -34.87 -2.13 26.55
CA ALA A 32 -34.21 -0.84 26.43
C ALA A 32 -33.85 -0.24 27.80
N ALA A 33 -32.69 0.42 27.89
CA ALA A 33 -32.56 1.76 28.48
C ALA A 33 -31.14 2.33 28.23
N LYS A 34 -31.10 3.53 27.66
CA LYS A 34 -29.98 4.47 27.42
C LYS A 34 -30.01 5.55 28.55
N PRO A 35 -29.07 6.51 28.76
CA PRO A 35 -27.75 6.83 28.15
C PRO A 35 -26.59 7.03 29.17
N ALA A 36 -25.35 7.15 28.67
CA ALA A 36 -24.56 8.39 28.67
C ALA A 36 -23.04 8.10 28.60
N ALA A 37 -22.39 8.68 27.60
CA ALA A 37 -20.94 8.89 27.64
C ALA A 37 -20.60 9.89 28.77
N PRO A 38 -19.37 9.89 29.27
CA PRO A 38 -18.48 10.90 28.71
C PRO A 38 -17.09 10.39 28.33
N ALA A 39 -16.44 11.21 27.51
CA ALA A 39 -15.12 11.06 26.94
C ALA A 39 -14.03 10.57 27.93
N ALA A 40 -13.33 9.50 27.53
CA ALA A 40 -12.00 9.22 28.05
C ALA A 40 -10.96 9.80 27.08
N LYS A 41 -10.46 10.96 27.49
CA LYS A 41 -9.35 11.71 26.92
C LYS A 41 -8.08 10.86 27.03
N ALA A 42 -7.64 10.23 25.94
CA ALA A 42 -6.31 9.64 25.84
C ALA A 42 -5.27 10.74 25.56
N THR A 43 -5.06 11.61 26.54
CA THR A 43 -3.87 12.46 26.60
C THR A 43 -2.69 11.58 26.99
N SER A 44 -1.88 11.21 26.00
CA SER A 44 -0.54 10.68 26.25
C SER A 44 0.35 11.83 26.75
N PRO A 45 0.92 11.77 27.97
CA PRO A 45 1.79 12.82 28.47
C PRO A 45 3.14 12.77 27.77
N ALA A 46 3.60 13.95 27.36
CA ALA A 46 4.97 14.21 26.97
C ALA A 46 5.95 13.74 28.05
N ALA A 47 6.82 12.80 27.70
CA ALA A 47 8.01 12.49 28.48
C ALA A 47 9.00 13.67 28.31
N LYS A 48 9.07 14.54 29.32
CA LYS A 48 10.22 15.44 29.50
C LYS A 48 11.34 14.70 30.26
N PRO A 49 12.60 15.09 30.05
CA PRO A 49 13.77 14.28 30.34
C PRO A 49 14.06 14.22 31.85
N ALA A 50 14.37 13.02 32.35
CA ALA A 50 14.97 12.86 33.65
C ALA A 50 16.46 13.27 33.59
N THR A 51 16.79 14.32 34.31
CA THR A 51 18.16 14.75 34.63
C THR A 51 18.79 13.74 35.59
N PRO A 52 19.98 13.19 35.33
CA PRO A 52 20.81 12.60 36.38
C PRO A 52 21.69 13.70 36.98
N ALA A 53 21.53 13.90 38.30
CA ALA A 53 22.42 14.73 39.10
C ALA A 53 23.84 14.14 39.15
N ALA A 54 24.80 15.04 39.25
CA ALA A 54 26.23 14.84 39.14
C ALA A 54 26.83 13.82 40.12
N ALA A 55 27.61 12.89 39.57
CA ALA A 55 28.69 12.22 40.28
C ALA A 55 30.03 12.80 39.81
N LYS A 56 30.83 13.32 40.74
CA LYS A 56 32.16 13.91 40.53
C LYS A 56 33.19 12.80 40.15
N PRO A 57 34.27 13.11 39.39
CA PRO A 57 34.91 12.12 38.52
C PRO A 57 36.08 11.38 39.18
N ALA A 58 36.30 10.14 38.73
CA ALA A 58 37.55 9.43 38.89
C ALA A 58 38.24 9.29 37.51
N LYS A 59 39.46 9.82 37.40
CA LYS A 59 40.49 9.60 36.36
C LYS A 59 41.59 8.78 37.05
N PRO A 60 42.32 7.81 36.43
CA PRO A 60 42.90 7.77 35.07
C PRO A 60 42.64 6.40 34.37
N ALA A 61 43.11 6.04 33.18
CA ALA A 61 44.27 6.43 32.39
C ALA A 61 43.99 6.21 30.89
N ALA A 62 44.76 6.89 30.05
CA ALA A 62 44.70 6.81 28.60
C ALA A 62 45.12 5.42 28.08
N ALA A 63 44.31 4.89 27.15
CA ALA A 63 44.78 3.96 26.13
C ALA A 63 44.29 4.48 24.78
N LYS A 64 45.20 5.18 24.08
CA LYS A 64 45.04 5.50 22.67
C LYS A 64 45.20 4.20 21.89
N THR A 65 44.12 3.68 21.32
CA THR A 65 44.20 2.80 20.17
C THR A 65 43.41 3.44 19.04
N ALA A 66 44.13 4.07 18.13
CA ALA A 66 43.59 4.52 16.86
C ALA A 66 43.24 3.27 16.04
N ALA A 67 41.98 2.83 16.13
CA ALA A 67 41.43 1.91 15.16
C ALA A 67 41.14 2.70 13.89
N ALA A 68 42.05 2.60 12.92
CA ALA A 68 41.78 3.00 11.55
C ALA A 68 40.57 2.19 11.04
N LYS A 69 39.40 2.84 10.96
CA LYS A 69 38.25 2.28 10.25
C LYS A 69 38.62 2.29 8.76
N PRO A 70 38.67 1.14 8.07
CA PRO A 70 38.81 1.17 6.63
C PRO A 70 37.49 1.75 6.11
N GLU A 71 37.52 3.00 5.66
CA GLU A 71 36.47 3.54 4.81
C GLU A 71 36.51 2.75 3.51
N ALA A 72 35.71 1.67 3.47
CA ALA A 72 35.36 1.01 2.24
C ALA A 72 34.75 2.09 1.34
N LYS A 73 35.54 2.50 0.34
CA LYS A 73 35.13 3.43 -0.71
C LYS A 73 33.97 2.79 -1.45
N ALA A 74 32.75 3.06 -1.01
CA ALA A 74 31.54 2.66 -1.69
C ALA A 74 31.52 3.37 -3.03
N THR A 75 31.97 2.69 -4.09
CA THR A 75 31.86 3.15 -5.47
C THR A 75 30.38 3.15 -5.84
N SER A 76 29.69 4.19 -5.40
CA SER A 76 28.25 4.35 -5.58
C SER A 76 28.03 4.79 -7.02
N ALA A 77 27.76 3.84 -7.91
CA ALA A 77 27.30 4.16 -9.26
C ALA A 77 26.10 5.12 -9.17
N ALA A 78 26.11 6.15 -10.03
CA ALA A 78 25.00 7.08 -10.15
C ALA A 78 23.70 6.30 -10.49
N PRO A 79 22.54 6.71 -9.95
CA PRO A 79 21.27 6.09 -10.32
C PRO A 79 21.02 6.26 -11.83
N LYS A 80 20.56 5.21 -12.51
CA LYS A 80 20.04 5.37 -13.88
C LYS A 80 18.72 6.14 -13.77
N SER A 81 18.57 7.23 -14.50
CA SER A 81 17.34 8.03 -14.45
C SER A 81 16.96 8.61 -15.79
N GLY A 82 15.67 8.79 -16.03
CA GLY A 82 15.13 9.41 -17.25
C GLY A 82 13.63 9.68 -17.15
N PRO A 83 13.07 10.48 -18.07
CA PRO A 83 11.62 10.68 -18.14
C PRO A 83 10.91 9.36 -18.47
N GLY A 84 9.72 9.15 -17.93
CA GLY A 84 8.91 7.97 -18.19
C GLY A 84 7.50 8.06 -17.63
N SER A 85 6.71 7.02 -17.90
CA SER A 85 5.37 6.88 -17.37
C SER A 85 5.11 5.46 -16.87
N VAL A 86 4.27 5.35 -15.85
CA VAL A 86 3.89 4.09 -15.21
C VAL A 86 2.37 4.06 -15.11
N ILE A 87 1.76 3.00 -15.63
CA ILE A 87 0.33 2.72 -15.43
C ILE A 87 0.23 1.65 -14.34
N GLY A 88 -0.36 2.01 -13.22
CA GLY A 88 -0.39 1.12 -12.06
C GLY A 88 -1.36 1.58 -11.00
N GLU A 89 -1.45 0.80 -9.94
CA GLU A 89 -2.30 1.10 -8.80
C GLU A 89 -1.48 1.77 -7.69
N VAL A 90 -2.03 2.81 -7.05
CA VAL A 90 -1.38 3.44 -5.88
C VAL A 90 -1.65 2.57 -4.65
N ILE A 91 -0.57 2.06 -4.04
CA ILE A 91 -0.62 1.09 -2.93
C ILE A 91 0.22 1.55 -1.74
N ASP A 92 -0.06 1.00 -0.56
CA ASP A 92 0.93 0.95 0.53
C ASP A 92 1.85 -0.27 0.30
N PRO A 93 3.17 -0.06 0.09
CA PRO A 93 4.09 -1.16 -0.18
C PRO A 93 4.22 -2.13 1.00
N ALA A 94 4.08 -1.67 2.25
CA ALA A 94 4.21 -2.55 3.41
C ALA A 94 3.07 -3.58 3.46
N CYS A 95 1.82 -3.12 3.36
CA CYS A 95 0.68 -4.02 3.27
C CYS A 95 0.76 -4.94 2.04
N TRP A 96 1.04 -4.39 0.86
CA TRP A 96 1.11 -5.19 -0.35
C TRP A 96 2.16 -6.32 -0.27
N VAL A 97 3.35 -6.06 0.28
CA VAL A 97 4.40 -7.08 0.44
C VAL A 97 3.99 -8.16 1.45
N ILE A 98 3.37 -7.78 2.57
CA ILE A 98 3.08 -8.71 3.67
C ILE A 98 1.87 -9.60 3.38
N ASN A 99 0.79 -9.03 2.85
CA ASN A 99 -0.49 -9.73 2.71
C ASN A 99 -1.17 -9.55 1.34
N GLY A 100 -0.50 -8.87 0.39
CA GLY A 100 -1.06 -8.63 -0.94
C GLY A 100 -2.21 -7.62 -0.97
N ALA A 101 -2.50 -6.93 0.13
CA ALA A 101 -3.62 -6.00 0.20
C ALA A 101 -3.40 -4.79 -0.70
N LYS A 102 -4.45 -4.47 -1.47
CA LYS A 102 -4.52 -3.37 -2.43
C LYS A 102 -5.98 -3.14 -2.83
N GLY A 103 -6.23 -2.15 -3.66
CA GLY A 103 -7.52 -1.81 -4.22
C GLY A 103 -8.37 -0.98 -3.28
N GLU A 104 -9.60 -0.71 -3.72
CA GLU A 104 -10.55 0.14 -3.01
C GLU A 104 -10.87 -0.37 -1.59
N ALA A 105 -10.92 -1.70 -1.41
CA ALA A 105 -11.13 -2.32 -0.09
C ALA A 105 -9.99 -2.04 0.90
N HIS A 106 -8.80 -1.69 0.42
CA HIS A 106 -7.63 -1.40 1.26
C HIS A 106 -7.29 0.10 1.33
N LYS A 107 -8.12 0.97 0.71
CA LYS A 107 -7.86 2.40 0.57
C LYS A 107 -7.66 3.10 1.92
N GLU A 108 -8.60 2.94 2.85
CA GLU A 108 -8.56 3.64 4.14
C GLU A 108 -7.34 3.25 4.99
N CYS A 109 -6.96 1.98 4.97
CA CYS A 109 -5.75 1.51 5.65
C CYS A 109 -4.49 2.14 5.05
N ALA A 110 -4.36 2.11 3.73
CA ALA A 110 -3.21 2.69 3.03
C ALA A 110 -3.14 4.22 3.21
N ILE A 111 -4.28 4.92 3.27
CA ILE A 111 -4.32 6.35 3.59
C ILE A 111 -3.85 6.60 5.03
N ALA A 112 -4.27 5.79 5.99
CA ALA A 112 -3.81 5.92 7.38
C ALA A 112 -2.29 5.73 7.50
N CYS A 113 -1.74 4.71 6.83
CA CYS A 113 -0.30 4.47 6.72
C CYS A 113 0.44 5.65 6.10
N ALA A 114 -0.06 6.20 4.99
CA ALA A 114 0.54 7.34 4.32
C ALA A 114 0.55 8.61 5.21
N LYS A 115 -0.54 8.85 5.94
CA LYS A 115 -0.64 9.96 6.92
C LYS A 115 0.31 9.78 8.11
N ALA A 116 0.68 8.54 8.44
CA ALA A 116 1.71 8.23 9.43
C ALA A 116 3.14 8.35 8.89
N GLY A 117 3.31 8.73 7.62
CA GLY A 117 4.61 8.95 6.98
C GLY A 117 5.14 7.78 6.16
N GLN A 118 4.35 6.71 5.95
CA GLN A 118 4.76 5.65 5.03
C GLN A 118 4.73 6.16 3.60
N THR A 119 5.79 5.87 2.85
CA THR A 119 5.85 6.18 1.42
C THR A 119 4.97 5.22 0.65
N LEU A 120 4.00 5.77 -0.09
CA LEU A 120 3.19 5.02 -1.06
C LEU A 120 4.05 4.56 -2.23
N ALA A 121 3.49 3.67 -3.04
CA ALA A 121 4.12 3.17 -4.25
C ALA A 121 3.11 2.98 -5.37
N ILE A 122 3.61 2.84 -6.60
CA ILE A 122 2.80 2.47 -7.76
C ILE A 122 3.12 1.03 -8.13
N LEU A 123 2.13 0.15 -8.06
CA LEU A 123 2.20 -1.22 -8.54
C LEU A 123 1.84 -1.25 -10.03
N GLU A 124 2.85 -1.40 -10.89
CA GLU A 124 2.66 -1.37 -12.35
C GLU A 124 1.85 -2.58 -12.84
N ARG A 125 0.87 -2.31 -13.70
CA ARG A 125 -0.20 -3.25 -14.06
C ARG A 125 0.29 -4.48 -14.84
N LYS A 126 1.32 -4.36 -15.68
CA LYS A 126 1.78 -5.45 -16.57
C LYS A 126 2.85 -6.33 -15.95
N THR A 127 3.76 -5.73 -15.20
CA THR A 127 5.00 -6.33 -14.71
C THR A 127 4.97 -6.58 -13.21
N ASN A 128 3.96 -6.06 -12.50
CA ASN A 128 3.90 -6.05 -11.03
C ASN A 128 5.15 -5.44 -10.39
N LYS A 129 5.89 -4.60 -11.13
CA LYS A 129 7.01 -3.85 -10.57
C LYS A 129 6.46 -2.75 -9.67
N VAL A 130 7.05 -2.64 -8.49
CA VAL A 130 6.73 -1.58 -7.53
C VAL A 130 7.66 -0.40 -7.77
N TYR A 131 7.07 0.76 -8.01
CA TYR A 131 7.78 2.03 -8.11
C TYR A 131 7.53 2.82 -6.83
N ILE A 132 8.55 2.93 -5.98
CA ILE A 132 8.47 3.74 -4.76
C ILE A 132 8.40 5.22 -5.14
N LEU A 133 7.55 5.98 -4.45
CA LEU A 133 7.48 7.42 -4.70
C LEU A 133 8.71 8.13 -4.15
N ALA A 134 9.29 9.01 -4.97
CA ALA A 134 10.38 9.89 -4.58
C ALA A 134 9.92 11.35 -4.68
N SER A 135 10.33 12.14 -3.71
CA SER A 135 10.20 13.60 -3.76
C SER A 135 11.39 14.22 -4.51
N GLU A 136 11.24 15.49 -4.89
CA GLU A 136 12.32 16.23 -5.55
C GLU A 136 13.50 16.49 -4.63
N ARG A 137 13.21 16.76 -3.35
CA ARG A 137 14.23 16.94 -2.31
C ARG A 137 14.06 15.94 -1.18
N PRO A 138 15.16 15.42 -0.61
CA PRO A 138 15.10 14.59 0.59
C PRO A 138 14.35 15.30 1.73
N GLY A 139 13.49 14.55 2.44
CA GLY A 139 12.71 15.06 3.57
C GLY A 139 11.37 15.70 3.19
N GLU A 140 11.10 15.93 1.90
CA GLU A 140 9.75 16.29 1.43
C GLU A 140 8.85 15.05 1.36
N ASP A 141 7.56 15.25 1.59
CA ASP A 141 6.54 14.20 1.48
C ASP A 141 6.42 13.69 0.03
N PRO A 142 6.82 12.44 -0.26
CA PRO A 142 6.69 11.87 -1.59
C PRO A 142 5.24 11.51 -1.98
N ASN A 143 4.31 11.47 -1.01
CA ASN A 143 2.91 11.08 -1.23
C ASN A 143 2.03 12.23 -1.74
N LYS A 144 2.58 13.45 -1.79
CA LYS A 144 1.84 14.66 -2.13
C LYS A 144 1.13 14.50 -3.48
N GLY A 145 -0.20 14.64 -3.46
CA GLY A 145 -1.05 14.54 -4.65
C GLY A 145 -1.39 13.12 -5.10
N LEU A 146 -0.85 12.07 -4.46
CA LEU A 146 -1.21 10.67 -4.75
C LEU A 146 -2.17 10.06 -3.73
N ILE A 147 -2.34 10.70 -2.56
CA ILE A 147 -3.22 10.21 -1.50
C ILE A 147 -4.66 10.01 -1.96
N ASP A 148 -5.15 10.88 -2.84
CA ASP A 148 -6.52 10.82 -3.35
C ASP A 148 -6.75 9.63 -4.29
N TYR A 149 -5.65 9.11 -4.87
CA TYR A 149 -5.63 8.01 -5.83
C TYR A 149 -5.32 6.65 -5.20
N VAL A 150 -5.17 6.58 -3.88
CA VAL A 150 -4.89 5.31 -3.18
C VAL A 150 -5.96 4.27 -3.49
N GLY A 151 -5.53 3.07 -3.83
CA GLY A 151 -6.39 1.95 -4.26
C GLY A 151 -6.95 2.09 -5.67
N GLN A 152 -6.61 3.16 -6.39
CA GLN A 152 -7.04 3.42 -7.76
C GLN A 152 -5.88 3.24 -8.74
N ALA A 153 -6.24 2.92 -9.99
CA ALA A 153 -5.27 2.89 -11.06
C ALA A 153 -5.03 4.28 -11.65
N VAL A 154 -3.75 4.64 -11.81
CA VAL A 154 -3.28 5.91 -12.33
C VAL A 154 -2.30 5.75 -13.48
N LEU A 155 -2.24 6.76 -14.33
CA LEU A 155 -1.12 7.04 -15.23
C LEU A 155 -0.24 8.09 -14.55
N ALA A 156 0.87 7.65 -13.96
CA ALA A 156 1.86 8.55 -13.38
C ALA A 156 2.96 8.84 -14.39
N LYS A 157 3.25 10.12 -14.62
CA LYS A 157 4.33 10.60 -15.49
C LYS A 157 5.37 11.31 -14.63
N GLY A 158 6.64 11.12 -14.95
CA GLY A 158 7.70 11.74 -14.16
C GLY A 158 9.09 11.24 -14.50
N LYS A 159 10.02 11.43 -13.56
CA LYS A 159 11.38 10.90 -13.69
C LYS A 159 11.46 9.55 -12.97
N ILE A 160 11.80 8.51 -13.72
CA ILE A 160 12.01 7.16 -13.21
C ILE A 160 13.48 7.04 -12.80
N TYR A 161 13.72 6.44 -11.65
CA TYR A 161 15.03 6.12 -11.12
C TYR A 161 15.17 4.62 -10.95
N SER A 162 16.37 4.11 -11.26
CA SER A 162 16.77 2.74 -10.95
C SER A 162 18.13 2.73 -10.27
N ARG A 163 18.20 2.12 -9.08
CA ARG A 163 19.43 1.99 -8.30
C ARG A 163 19.40 0.75 -7.43
N GLY A 164 20.41 -0.11 -7.53
CA GLY A 164 20.54 -1.29 -6.67
C GLY A 164 19.33 -2.24 -6.70
N GLY A 165 18.63 -2.33 -7.84
CA GLY A 165 17.40 -3.13 -7.98
C GLY A 165 16.12 -2.41 -7.55
N LEU A 166 16.21 -1.25 -6.88
CA LEU A 166 15.06 -0.41 -6.57
C LEU A 166 14.59 0.34 -7.82
N LEU A 167 13.27 0.44 -7.97
CA LEU A 167 12.61 1.34 -8.91
C LEU A 167 11.88 2.41 -8.12
N ALA A 168 12.09 3.66 -8.52
CA ALA A 168 11.40 4.80 -7.94
C ALA A 168 10.89 5.73 -9.03
N ILE A 169 9.88 6.52 -8.71
CA ILE A 169 9.34 7.54 -9.59
C ILE A 169 9.16 8.84 -8.81
N GLN A 170 9.74 9.92 -9.34
CA GLN A 170 9.40 11.28 -8.95
C GLN A 170 8.26 11.74 -9.84
N VAL A 171 7.05 11.78 -9.29
CA VAL A 171 5.83 12.06 -10.05
C VAL A 171 5.75 13.55 -10.35
N ALA A 172 5.62 13.88 -11.64
CA ALA A 172 5.37 15.23 -12.12
C ALA A 172 3.89 15.47 -12.43
N SER A 173 3.17 14.41 -12.83
CA SER A 173 1.74 14.45 -13.14
C SER A 173 1.12 13.08 -12.88
N VAL A 174 -0.10 13.07 -12.35
CA VAL A 174 -0.90 11.87 -12.11
C VAL A 174 -2.31 12.10 -12.60
N GLU A 175 -2.83 11.12 -13.34
CA GLU A 175 -4.18 11.13 -13.91
C GLU A 175 -4.80 9.74 -13.71
N PRO A 176 -6.15 9.61 -13.59
CA PRO A 176 -6.79 8.31 -13.59
C PRO A 176 -6.38 7.47 -14.81
N ALA A 177 -6.03 6.21 -14.60
CA ALA A 177 -5.61 5.35 -15.69
C ALA A 177 -6.77 5.10 -16.67
N PRO A 178 -6.49 4.96 -17.98
CA PRO A 178 -7.49 4.51 -18.93
C PRO A 178 -8.03 3.14 -18.52
N LYS A 179 -9.36 2.96 -18.65
CA LYS A 179 -10.03 1.69 -18.38
C LYS A 179 -9.43 0.62 -19.31
N VAL A 180 -9.09 -0.53 -18.73
CA VAL A 180 -8.65 -1.69 -19.52
C VAL A 180 -9.81 -2.08 -20.43
N GLY A 181 -9.66 -1.87 -21.75
CA GLY A 181 -10.68 -2.22 -22.75
C GLY A 181 -11.42 -1.07 -23.44
N ALA A 182 -11.06 0.19 -23.18
CA ALA A 182 -11.51 1.29 -24.06
C ALA A 182 -10.69 1.26 -25.36
N LYS A 183 -11.33 0.79 -26.43
CA LYS A 183 -10.80 0.74 -27.80
C LYS A 183 -11.20 1.99 -28.55
#